data_AF-A0A7V3YKU4-F1
#
_entry.id   AF-A0A7V3YKU4-F1
#
_cell.length_a   1.000
_cell.length_b   1.000
_cell.length_c   1.000
_cell.angle_alpha   90.00
_cell.angle_beta   90.00
_cell.angle_gamma   90.00
#
_symmetry.space_group_name_H-M   'P 1'
#
loop_
_entity.id
_entity.type
_entity.pdbx_description
1 polymer ?
#
loop_
_entity_poly.entity_id
_entity_poly.type
_entity_poly.pdbx_seq_one_letter_code
_entity_poly.pdbx_strand_id
1 'polypeptide(L)'
;MRRLWFAVGIALILVFGLVSLGATQEKVTIRWLFETDFGGGWKVLIEQFEKLHPNIHVEMQEGPSATNVREDMYATSLMAG
;
A
#
# COMPACT_ATOMS: atom_id res chain seq x y z
N MET A 1 -20.91 23.81 39.80
CA MET A 1 -20.81 22.39 39.37
C MET A 1 -20.82 22.19 37.86
N ARG A 2 -21.76 22.74 37.06
CA ARG A 2 -21.82 22.56 35.58
C ARG A 2 -20.52 22.87 34.80
N ARG A 3 -19.75 23.90 35.20
CA ARG A 3 -18.46 24.27 34.58
C ARG A 3 -17.36 23.21 34.74
N LEU A 4 -17.41 22.40 35.80
CA LEU A 4 -16.44 21.34 36.05
C LEU A 4 -16.60 20.19 35.05
N TRP A 5 -17.84 19.85 34.69
CA TRP A 5 -18.17 18.78 33.74
C TRP A 5 -17.73 19.11 32.30
N PHE A 6 -17.81 20.38 31.90
CA PHE A 6 -17.29 20.83 30.60
C PHE A 6 -15.75 20.73 30.52
N ALA A 7 -15.05 21.08 31.59
CA ALA A 7 -13.59 20.95 31.65
C ALA A 7 -13.15 19.48 31.59
N VAL A 8 -13.86 18.59 32.27
CA VAL A 8 -13.61 17.14 32.23
C VAL A 8 -13.87 16.56 30.84
N GLY A 9 -14.93 16.98 30.16
CA GLY A 9 -15.23 16.55 28.78
C GLY A 9 -14.15 16.95 27.78
N ILE A 10 -13.64 18.19 27.86
CA ILE A 10 -12.57 18.68 26.98
C ILE A 10 -11.26 17.94 27.26
N ALA A 11 -10.93 17.68 28.53
CA ALA A 11 -9.75 16.91 28.91
C ALA A 11 -9.81 15.47 28.37
N LEU A 12 -10.97 14.82 28.41
CA LEU A 12 -11.16 13.48 27.85
C LEU A 12 -10.97 13.44 26.33
N ILE A 13 -11.48 14.44 25.61
CA ILE A 13 -11.30 14.55 24.14
C ILE A 13 -9.83 14.75 23.79
N LEU A 14 -9.12 15.60 24.54
CA LEU A 14 -7.68 15.83 24.34
C LEU A 14 -6.85 14.58 24.60
N VAL A 15 -7.13 13.85 25.68
CA VAL A 15 -6.44 12.59 26.01
C VAL A 15 -6.72 11.53 24.94
N PHE A 16 -7.96 11.40 24.49
CA PHE A 16 -8.32 10.44 23.44
C PHE A 16 -7.68 10.77 22.08
N GLY A 17 -7.63 12.06 21.72
CA GLY A 17 -6.96 12.53 20.51
C GLY A 17 -5.45 12.27 20.52
N LEU A 18 -4.79 12.42 21.67
CA LEU A 18 -3.37 12.12 21.84
C LEU A 18 -3.07 10.62 21.75
N VAL A 19 -3.93 9.77 22.31
CA VAL A 19 -3.76 8.31 22.24
C VAL A 19 -3.94 7.78 20.81
N SER A 20 -4.87 8.35 20.04
CA SER A 20 -5.05 8.00 18.62
C SER A 20 -3.83 8.33 17.76
N LEU A 21 -3.08 9.39 18.12
CA LEU A 21 -1.90 9.83 17.35
C LEU A 21 -0.67 8.95 17.60
N GLY A 22 -0.63 8.27 18.75
CA GLY A 22 0.49 7.42 19.18
C GLY A 22 0.35 5.93 18.85
N ALA A 23 -0.68 5.54 18.08
CA ALA A 23 -0.75 4.20 17.51
C ALA A 23 0.30 4.08 16.39
N THR A 24 1.55 3.92 16.80
CA THR A 24 2.71 3.71 15.93
C THR A 24 2.48 2.42 15.17
N GLN A 25 1.88 2.51 13.98
CA GLN A 25 1.78 1.36 13.09
C GLN A 25 3.21 0.97 12.69
N GLU A 26 3.57 -0.27 12.98
CA GLU A 26 4.85 -0.83 12.60
C GLU A 26 5.05 -0.69 11.09
N LYS A 27 6.21 -0.18 10.69
CA LYS A 27 6.51 0.06 9.28
C LYS A 27 6.80 -1.27 8.60
N VAL A 28 5.94 -1.69 7.68
CA VAL A 28 6.05 -2.95 6.94
C VAL A 28 6.62 -2.67 5.55
N THR A 29 7.66 -3.40 5.15
CA THR A 29 8.19 -3.34 3.77
C THR A 29 7.79 -4.60 3.02
N ILE A 30 7.05 -4.44 1.93
CA ILE A 30 6.67 -5.50 1.00
C ILE A 30 7.67 -5.47 -0.16
N ARG A 31 8.42 -6.56 -0.33
CA ARG A 31 9.32 -6.74 -1.47
C ARG A 31 8.66 -7.64 -2.50
N TRP A 32 8.56 -7.13 -3.72
CA TRP A 32 7.87 -7.81 -4.80
C TRP A 32 8.71 -7.79 -6.07
N LEU A 33 8.97 -8.98 -6.61
CA LEU A 33 9.57 -9.15 -7.93
C LEU A 33 8.44 -9.20 -8.98
N PHE A 34 8.49 -8.31 -9.96
CA PHE A 34 7.52 -8.26 -11.05
C PHE A 34 8.23 -8.16 -12.40
N GLU A 35 7.54 -8.42 -13.50
CA GLU A 35 8.07 -8.14 -14.84
C GLU A 35 8.31 -6.63 -15.03
N THR A 36 9.01 -6.26 -16.11
CA THR A 36 9.24 -4.86 -16.44
C THR A 36 7.92 -4.08 -16.54
N ASP A 37 7.79 -2.99 -15.79
CA ASP A 37 6.60 -2.12 -15.83
C ASP A 37 6.65 -1.21 -17.07
N PHE A 38 6.41 -1.78 -18.25
CA PHE A 38 6.51 -1.09 -19.54
C PHE A 38 5.69 0.20 -19.63
N GLY A 39 4.61 0.32 -18.84
CA GLY A 39 3.70 1.46 -18.84
C GLY A 39 3.84 2.39 -17.63
N GLY A 40 4.66 2.06 -16.63
CA GLY A 40 4.72 2.78 -15.37
C GLY A 40 3.44 2.70 -14.53
N GLY A 41 2.53 1.78 -14.86
CA GLY A 41 1.20 1.69 -14.23
C GLY A 41 1.30 1.21 -12.79
N TRP A 42 2.21 0.28 -12.53
CA TRP A 42 2.46 -0.24 -11.18
C TRP A 42 3.04 0.83 -10.27
N LYS A 43 3.97 1.64 -10.80
CA LYS A 43 4.51 2.77 -10.03
C LYS A 43 3.41 3.70 -9.50
N VAL A 44 2.46 4.08 -10.37
CA VAL A 44 1.37 4.98 -9.98
C VAL A 44 0.45 4.33 -8.95
N LEU A 45 0.14 3.04 -9.11
CA LEU A 45 -0.68 2.30 -8.16
C LEU A 45 0.01 2.15 -6.79
N ILE A 46 1.31 1.89 -6.77
CA ILE A 46 2.12 1.84 -5.56
C ILE A 46 2.09 3.19 -4.84
N GLU A 47 2.31 4.29 -5.55
CA GLU A 47 2.26 5.63 -4.96
C GLU A 47 0.88 5.98 -4.37
N GLN A 48 -0.21 5.55 -5.02
CA GLN A 48 -1.56 5.73 -4.49
C GLN A 48 -1.82 4.84 -3.27
N PHE A 49 -1.35 3.60 -3.30
CA PHE A 49 -1.46 2.66 -2.20
C PHE A 49 -0.72 3.14 -0.95
N GLU A 50 0.52 3.60 -1.09
CA GLU A 50 1.33 4.12 0.03
C GLU A 50 0.73 5.39 0.65
N LYS A 51 0.03 6.21 -0.13
CA LYS A 51 -0.72 7.38 0.41
C LYS A 51 -1.88 6.97 1.31
N LEU A 52 -2.53 5.84 1.01
CA LEU A 52 -3.65 5.31 1.80
C LEU A 52 -3.15 4.47 2.98
N HIS A 53 -1.96 3.90 2.87
CA HIS A 53 -1.33 3.03 3.86
C HIS A 53 0.08 3.53 4.22
N PRO A 54 0.19 4.63 4.98
CA PRO A 54 1.48 5.28 5.25
C PRO A 54 2.46 4.42 6.07
N ASN A 55 1.97 3.35 6.67
CA ASN A 55 2.76 2.36 7.41
C ASN A 55 3.34 1.26 6.50
N ILE A 56 2.95 1.18 5.24
CA ILE A 56 3.40 0.16 4.30
C ILE A 56 4.26 0.81 3.22
N HIS A 57 5.43 0.23 2.99
CA HIS A 57 6.30 0.59 1.88
C HIS A 57 6.40 -0.59 0.89
N VAL A 58 6.25 -0.31 -0.40
CA VAL A 58 6.34 -1.33 -1.45
C VAL A 58 7.61 -1.11 -2.26
N GLU A 59 8.48 -2.11 -2.27
CA GLU A 59 9.69 -2.15 -3.07
C GLU A 59 9.46 -3.12 -4.23
N MET A 60 9.18 -2.58 -5.41
CA MET A 60 9.05 -3.35 -6.65
C MET A 60 10.42 -3.48 -7.32
N GLN A 61 10.86 -4.71 -7.52
CA GLN A 61 12.05 -5.04 -8.29
C GLN A 61 11.61 -5.54 -9.66
N GLU A 62 12.10 -4.90 -10.71
CA GLU A 62 11.82 -5.28 -12.10
C GLU A 62 12.74 -6.42 -12.51
N GLY A 63 12.12 -7.55 -12.83
CA GLY A 63 12.75 -8.69 -13.46
C GLY A 63 13.02 -8.44 -14.95
N PRO A 64 13.80 -9.33 -15.59
CA PRO A 64 14.03 -9.27 -17.03
C PRO A 64 12.71 -9.20 -17.80
N SER A 65 12.71 -8.49 -18.91
CA SER A 65 11.55 -8.50 -19.81
C SER A 65 11.22 -9.92 -20.23
N ALA A 66 9.93 -10.24 -20.20
CA ALA A 66 9.39 -11.53 -20.64
C ALA A 66 9.89 -11.85 -22.06
N THR A 67 10.72 -12.90 -22.21
CA THR A 67 11.23 -13.37 -23.51
C THR A 67 10.38 -14.47 -24.12
N ASN A 68 9.34 -14.91 -23.42
CA ASN A 68 8.48 -16.05 -23.74
C ASN A 68 7.34 -15.73 -24.72
N VAL A 69 7.38 -14.58 -25.40
CA VAL A 69 6.31 -14.13 -26.31
C VAL A 69 5.98 -15.19 -27.38
N ARG A 70 6.99 -15.93 -27.86
CA ARG A 70 6.78 -17.01 -28.83
C ARG A 70 6.16 -18.24 -28.19
N GLU A 71 6.64 -18.65 -27.03
CA GLU A 71 6.07 -19.76 -26.26
C GLU A 71 4.59 -19.50 -25.92
N ASP A 72 4.25 -18.29 -25.48
CA ASP A 72 2.87 -17.92 -25.12
C ASP A 72 1.95 -17.95 -26.33
N MET A 73 2.42 -17.52 -27.50
CA MET A 73 1.69 -17.64 -28.76
C MET A 73 1.40 -19.10 -29.12
N TYR A 74 2.41 -19.98 -29.03
CA TYR A 74 2.22 -21.40 -29.31
C TYR A 74 1.27 -22.04 -28.30
N ALA A 75 1.45 -21.78 -27.01
CA ALA A 75 0.58 -22.29 -25.95
C ALA A 75 -0.88 -21.84 -26.17
N THR A 76 -1.08 -20.56 -26.48
CA THR A 76 -2.42 -20.02 -26.79
C THR A 76 -3.02 -20.69 -28.02
N SER A 77 -2.25 -20.87 -29.10
CA SER A 77 -2.75 -21.56 -30.32
C SER A 77 -3.13 -23.01 -30.07
N LEU A 78 -2.40 -23.72 -29.20
CA LEU A 78 -2.69 -25.11 -28.83
C LEU A 78 -3.94 -25.22 -27.96
N MET A 79 -4.15 -24.26 -27.05
CA MET A 79 -5.32 -24.23 -26.17
C MET A 79 -6.59 -23.73 -26.87
N ALA A 80 -6.46 -23.05 -28.02
CA ALA A 80 -7.57 -22.52 -28.80
C ALA A 80 -8.09 -23.48 -29.89
N GLY A 81 -7.48 -24.66 -30.06
CA GLY A 81 -7.90 -25.73 -30.98
C GLY A 81 -8.71 -26.82 -30.29
#